data_AF-A0A916NLY7-F1
#
_entry.id   AF-A0A916NLY7-F1
#
_cell.length_a   1.000
_cell.length_b   1.000
_cell.length_c   1.000
_cell.angle_alpha   90.00
_cell.angle_beta   90.00
_cell.angle_gamma   90.00
#
_symmetry.space_group_name_H-M   'P 1'
#
loop_
_entity.id
_entity.type
_entity.pdbx_description
1 polymer ?
#
loop_
_entity_poly.entity_id
_entity_poly.type
_entity_poly.pdbx_seq_one_letter_code
_entity_poly.pdbx_strand_id
1 'polypeptide(L)'
;MNEKMNNKELQEQVFLFLNEIASVEIDNLNVHKNLEIDLGITGDDASDLIAAFAERFKVDISKFKFHEYFHSEPSLLSFSNDSFGKKEFTIRDLVEAAETHVLE
;
A
#
# COMPACT_ATOMS: atom_id res chain seq x y z
N MET A 1 -3.47 -25.24 -15.89
CA MET A 1 -3.15 -25.51 -14.47
C MET A 1 -2.94 -24.13 -13.88
N ASN A 2 -3.92 -23.61 -13.13
CA ASN A 2 -3.76 -22.32 -12.45
C ASN A 2 -3.04 -22.61 -11.15
N GLU A 3 -1.72 -22.44 -11.16
CA GLU A 3 -0.93 -22.42 -9.93
C GLU A 3 -1.41 -21.19 -9.15
N LYS A 4 -2.14 -21.41 -8.06
CA LYS A 4 -2.34 -20.36 -7.07
C LYS A 4 -0.95 -19.95 -6.61
N MET A 5 -0.58 -18.69 -6.83
CA MET A 5 0.66 -18.15 -6.25
C MET A 5 0.60 -18.36 -4.73
N ASN A 6 1.63 -18.97 -4.16
CA ASN A 6 1.68 -19.14 -2.71
C ASN A 6 1.96 -17.78 -2.07
N ASN A 7 1.45 -17.55 -0.86
CA ASN A 7 1.54 -16.26 -0.15
C ASN A 7 2.98 -15.68 -0.13
N LYS A 8 3.99 -16.54 -0.01
CA LYS A 8 5.41 -16.12 -0.07
C LYS A 8 5.81 -15.48 -1.41
N GLU A 9 5.41 -16.07 -2.53
CA GLU A 9 5.75 -15.55 -3.87
C GLU A 9 5.04 -14.23 -4.14
N LEU A 10 3.79 -14.11 -3.66
CA LEU A 10 3.00 -12.89 -3.78
C LEU A 10 3.58 -11.76 -2.92
N GLN A 11 4.02 -12.08 -1.71
CA GLN A 11 4.74 -11.15 -0.84
C GLN A 11 6.03 -10.65 -1.51
N GLU A 12 6.84 -11.54 -2.09
CA GLU A 12 8.06 -11.15 -2.82
C GLU A 12 7.75 -10.22 -4.00
N GLN A 13 6.66 -10.47 -4.74
CA GLN A 13 6.22 -9.58 -5.82
C GLN A 13 5.77 -8.21 -5.32
N VAL A 14 5.05 -8.14 -4.19
CA VAL A 14 4.67 -6.86 -3.57
C VAL A 14 5.91 -6.11 -3.09
N PHE A 15 6.91 -6.79 -2.53
CA PHE A 15 8.16 -6.15 -2.11
C PHE A 15 8.94 -5.57 -3.30
N LEU A 16 9.06 -6.33 -4.39
CA LEU A 16 9.67 -5.85 -5.63
C LEU A 16 8.91 -4.65 -6.21
N PHE A 17 7.58 -4.70 -6.16
CA PHE A 17 6.73 -3.59 -6.58
C PHE A 17 6.96 -2.32 -5.75
N LEU A 18 7.02 -2.44 -4.42
CA LEU A 18 7.30 -1.30 -3.54
C LEU A 18 8.70 -0.72 -3.76
N ASN A 19 9.69 -1.57 -4.04
CA ASN A 19 11.02 -1.12 -4.41
C ASN A 19 11.03 -0.37 -5.76
N GLU A 20 10.26 -0.83 -6.74
CA GLU A 20 10.18 -0.23 -8.07
C GLU A 20 9.46 1.12 -8.06
N ILE A 21 8.32 1.22 -7.36
CA ILE A 21 7.48 2.42 -7.37
C ILE A 21 7.89 3.45 -6.31
N ALA A 22 8.20 3.00 -5.09
CA ALA A 22 8.47 3.89 -3.95
C ALA A 22 9.95 3.91 -3.53
N SER A 23 10.84 3.26 -4.29
CA SER A 23 12.29 3.18 -4.00
C SER A 23 12.62 2.65 -2.60
N VAL A 24 11.74 1.82 -2.03
CA VAL A 24 11.92 1.27 -0.68
C VAL A 24 12.88 0.08 -0.72
N GLU A 25 13.88 0.05 0.17
CA GLU A 25 14.83 -1.05 0.25
C GLU A 25 14.17 -2.35 0.72
N ILE A 26 14.29 -3.41 -0.07
CA ILE A 26 13.65 -4.72 0.18
C ILE A 26 14.10 -5.32 1.52
N ASP A 27 15.37 -5.14 1.90
CA ASP A 27 15.92 -5.67 3.17
C ASP A 27 15.23 -5.07 4.41
N ASN A 28 14.63 -3.89 4.26
CA ASN A 28 13.89 -3.21 5.30
C ASN A 28 12.37 -3.48 5.21
N LEU A 29 11.89 -4.32 4.30
CA LEU A 29 10.46 -4.61 4.16
C LEU A 29 10.01 -5.80 5.00
N ASN A 30 8.87 -5.67 5.65
CA ASN A 30 8.12 -6.80 6.21
C ASN A 30 6.62 -6.50 6.19
N VAL A 31 5.79 -7.54 6.20
CA VAL A 31 4.33 -7.43 6.00
C VAL A 31 3.61 -6.54 7.03
N HIS A 32 4.21 -6.27 8.18
CA HIS A 32 3.60 -5.45 9.25
C HIS A 32 3.87 -3.96 9.11
N LYS A 33 4.75 -3.55 8.18
CA LYS A 33 5.05 -2.12 8.00
C LYS A 33 3.84 -1.38 7.45
N ASN A 34 3.51 -0.27 8.08
CA ASN A 34 2.52 0.68 7.60
C ASN A 34 3.10 1.48 6.42
N LEU A 35 2.35 1.60 5.33
CA LEU A 35 2.84 2.29 4.13
C LEU A 35 3.11 3.78 4.41
N GLU A 36 2.30 4.44 5.23
CA GLU A 36 2.47 5.85 5.54
C GLU A 36 3.48 6.08 6.66
N ILE A 37 3.28 5.44 7.81
CA ILE A 37 4.04 5.71 9.04
C ILE A 37 5.45 5.13 8.97
N ASP A 38 5.61 3.91 8.45
CA ASP A 38 6.92 3.24 8.40
C ASP A 38 7.67 3.49 7.09
N LEU A 39 6.96 3.64 5.96
CA LEU A 39 7.57 3.83 4.65
C LEU A 39 7.50 5.27 4.13
N GLY A 40 6.73 6.15 4.77
CA GLY A 40 6.59 7.55 4.36
C GLY A 40 5.76 7.76 3.09
N ILE A 41 5.04 6.74 2.62
CA ILE A 41 4.25 6.78 1.39
C ILE A 41 2.87 7.40 1.73
N THR A 42 2.66 8.65 1.31
CA THR A 42 1.46 9.44 1.64
C THR A 42 1.04 10.27 0.43
N GLY A 43 -0.13 10.91 0.47
CA GLY A 43 -0.49 11.93 -0.51
C GLY A 43 -0.57 11.40 -1.95
N ASP A 44 0.02 12.15 -2.89
CA ASP A 44 0.12 11.72 -4.29
C ASP A 44 0.94 10.44 -4.44
N ASP A 45 2.04 10.25 -3.71
CA ASP A 45 2.85 9.02 -3.78
C ASP A 45 2.04 7.77 -3.44
N ALA A 46 1.20 7.86 -2.41
CA ALA A 46 0.29 6.77 -2.06
C ALA A 46 -0.80 6.58 -3.13
N SER A 47 -1.31 7.65 -3.72
CA SER A 47 -2.34 7.58 -4.77
C SER A 47 -1.82 6.88 -6.02
N ASP A 48 -0.63 7.27 -6.48
CA ASP A 48 0.07 6.66 -7.61
C ASP A 48 0.42 5.20 -7.34
N LEU A 49 0.87 4.89 -6.11
CA LEU A 49 1.17 3.52 -5.71
C LEU A 49 -0.07 2.63 -5.76
N ILE A 50 -1.22 3.07 -5.22
CA ILE A 50 -2.46 2.27 -5.23
C ILE A 50 -2.98 2.08 -6.65
N ALA A 51 -2.89 3.11 -7.51
CA ALA A 51 -3.27 2.99 -8.92
C ALA A 51 -2.38 1.99 -9.67
N ALA A 52 -1.05 2.11 -9.55
CA ALA A 52 -0.09 1.20 -10.17
C ALA A 52 -0.25 -0.24 -9.65
N PHE A 53 -0.54 -0.38 -8.35
CA PHE A 53 -0.82 -1.67 -7.72
C PHE A 53 -2.07 -2.32 -8.32
N ALA A 54 -3.17 -1.57 -8.45
CA ALA A 54 -4.40 -2.04 -9.06
C ALA A 54 -4.19 -2.55 -10.50
N GLU A 55 -3.43 -1.80 -11.30
CA GLU A 55 -3.14 -2.19 -12.68
C GLU A 55 -2.25 -3.44 -12.78
N ARG A 56 -1.22 -3.53 -11.93
CA ARG A 56 -0.23 -4.62 -11.93
C ARG A 56 -0.82 -5.93 -11.42
N PHE A 57 -1.53 -5.89 -10.30
CA PHE A 57 -2.09 -7.07 -9.63
C PHE A 57 -3.55 -7.34 -9.99
N LYS A 58 -4.14 -6.53 -10.89
CA LYS A 58 -5.55 -6.64 -11.31
C LYS A 58 -6.49 -6.59 -10.11
N VAL A 59 -6.26 -5.63 -9.23
CA VAL A 59 -7.04 -5.43 -8.00
C VAL A 59 -8.12 -4.38 -8.25
N ASP A 60 -9.34 -4.68 -7.85
CA ASP A 60 -10.42 -3.70 -7.85
C ASP A 60 -10.27 -2.75 -6.65
N ILE A 61 -10.03 -1.47 -6.95
CA ILE A 61 -9.90 -0.39 -5.95
C ILE A 61 -11.13 0.51 -5.91
N SER A 62 -12.25 0.12 -6.55
CA SER A 62 -13.44 0.97 -6.69
C SER A 62 -14.10 1.30 -5.35
N LYS A 63 -13.89 0.45 -4.34
CA LYS A 63 -14.37 0.64 -2.98
C LYS A 63 -13.32 1.20 -2.02
N PHE A 64 -12.07 1.30 -2.47
CA PHE A 64 -10.97 1.73 -1.62
C PHE A 64 -11.12 3.20 -1.27
N LYS A 65 -11.25 3.48 0.04
CA LYS A 65 -11.38 4.85 0.53
C LYS A 65 -10.03 5.38 0.95
N PHE A 66 -9.31 5.97 -0.01
CA PHE A 66 -7.96 6.51 0.19
C PHE A 66 -7.83 7.40 1.45
N HIS A 67 -8.81 8.28 1.67
CA HIS A 67 -8.83 9.19 2.82
C HIS A 67 -9.04 8.50 4.18
N GLU A 68 -9.42 7.23 4.24
CA GLU A 68 -9.51 6.48 5.50
C GLU A 68 -8.13 5.96 5.93
N TYR A 69 -7.18 5.81 5.00
CA TYR A 69 -5.88 5.18 5.23
C TYR A 69 -4.71 6.16 5.13
N PHE A 70 -4.77 7.13 4.21
CA PHE A 70 -3.68 8.07 3.93
C PHE A 70 -4.05 9.53 4.18
N HIS A 71 -3.06 10.35 4.51
CA HIS A 71 -3.15 11.79 4.57
C HIS A 71 -2.85 12.41 3.19
N SER A 72 -3.62 13.43 2.81
CA SER A 72 -3.53 14.13 1.51
C SER A 72 -2.33 15.10 1.42
N GLU A 73 -1.16 14.69 1.89
CA GLU A 73 0.06 15.48 2.13
C GLU A 73 -0.01 16.47 3.32
N PRO A 74 1.09 16.60 4.09
CA PRO A 74 1.25 17.72 4.99
C PRO A 74 1.52 18.98 4.16
N SER A 75 0.50 19.82 3.98
CA SER A 75 0.80 21.24 3.78
C SER A 75 1.74 21.66 4.91
N LEU A 76 2.83 22.38 4.61
CA LEU A 76 3.89 22.82 5.55
C LEU A 76 3.36 23.50 6.85
N LEU A 77 2.07 23.80 6.92
CA LEU A 77 1.36 24.40 8.05
C LEU A 77 0.32 23.49 8.75
N SER A 78 0.10 22.25 8.31
CA SER A 78 -0.88 21.32 8.87
C SER A 78 -0.29 20.41 9.94
N PHE A 79 0.27 21.00 11.01
CA PHE A 79 0.44 20.29 12.30
C PHE A 79 -0.86 20.35 13.12
N SER A 80 -2.01 20.18 12.46
CA SER A 80 -3.28 19.99 13.16
C SER A 80 -3.50 18.49 13.27
N ASN A 81 -3.15 17.93 14.43
CA ASN A 81 -3.64 16.75 15.17
C ASN A 81 -4.57 15.68 14.51
N ASP A 82 -4.54 15.48 13.18
CA ASP A 82 -5.49 14.64 12.41
C ASP A 82 -5.12 13.14 12.42
N SER A 83 -4.09 12.74 13.18
CA SER A 83 -3.72 11.32 13.33
C SER A 83 -4.73 10.51 14.15
N PHE A 84 -5.79 11.13 14.70
CA PHE A 84 -6.81 10.49 15.54
C PHE A 84 -7.98 9.90 14.72
N GLY A 85 -7.69 9.10 13.69
CA GLY A 85 -8.78 8.41 12.98
C GLY A 85 -8.43 7.64 11.71
N LYS A 86 -7.19 7.69 11.20
CA LYS A 86 -6.81 6.88 10.04
C LYS A 86 -6.70 5.41 10.44
N LYS A 87 -7.18 4.55 9.55
CA LYS A 87 -6.98 3.11 9.64
C LYS A 87 -5.53 2.78 9.31
N GLU A 88 -5.03 1.71 9.92
CA GLU A 88 -3.74 1.16 9.56
C GLU A 88 -3.81 0.55 8.16
N PHE A 89 -2.79 0.80 7.34
CA PHE A 89 -2.68 0.21 6.01
C PHE A 89 -1.25 -0.28 5.80
N THR A 90 -1.09 -1.59 5.78
CA THR A 90 0.20 -2.27 5.83
C THR A 90 0.51 -2.98 4.52
N ILE A 91 1.76 -3.45 4.40
CA ILE A 91 2.13 -4.29 3.26
C ILE A 91 1.32 -5.59 3.22
N ARG A 92 0.88 -6.12 4.37
CA ARG A 92 -0.02 -7.28 4.41
C ARG A 92 -1.31 -7.01 3.65
N ASP A 93 -1.91 -5.83 3.82
CA ASP A 93 -3.15 -5.48 3.13
C ASP A 93 -2.98 -5.49 1.61
N LEU A 94 -1.81 -5.05 1.11
CA LEU A 94 -1.46 -5.20 -0.30
C LEU A 94 -1.33 -6.67 -0.73
N VAL A 95 -0.69 -7.51 0.09
CA VAL A 95 -0.59 -8.96 -0.21
C VAL A 95 -1.99 -9.59 -0.26
N GLU A 96 -2.85 -9.31 0.74
CA GLU A 96 -4.22 -9.84 0.79
C GLU A 96 -5.07 -9.33 -0.39
N ALA A 97 -4.92 -8.06 -0.76
CA ALA A 97 -5.63 -7.49 -1.90
C ALA A 97 -5.16 -8.07 -3.24
N ALA A 98 -3.86 -8.35 -3.40
CA ALA A 98 -3.34 -9.01 -4.58
C ALA A 98 -3.75 -10.49 -4.67
N GLU A 99 -3.99 -11.16 -3.53
CA GLU A 99 -4.55 -12.52 -3.50
C GLU A 99 -6.05 -12.54 -3.81
N THR A 100 -6.81 -11.60 -3.25
CA THR A 100 -8.29 -11.54 -3.36
C THR A 100 -8.77 -10.76 -4.58
N HIS A 101 -7.88 -10.03 -5.24
CA HIS A 101 -8.16 -9.08 -6.32
C HIS A 101 -9.13 -7.94 -5.94
N VAL A 102 -9.26 -7.63 -4.65
CA VAL A 102 -10.13 -6.55 -4.14
C VAL A 102 -9.42 -5.77 -3.03
N LEU A 103 -9.53 -4.44 -3.04
CA LEU A 103 -9.04 -3.55 -2.00
C LEU A 103 -10.19 -2.67 -1.48
N GLU A 104 -10.47 -2.72 -0.17
CA GLU A 104 -11.61 -2.03 0.47
C GLU A 104 -11.29 -1.37 1.83
#